data_AF-A0A8K0UM75-F1
#
_entry.id   AF-A0A8K0UM75-F1
#
_cell.length_a   1.000
_cell.length_b   1.000
_cell.length_c   1.000
_cell.angle_alpha   90.00
_cell.angle_beta   90.00
_cell.angle_gamma   90.00
#
_symmetry.space_group_name_H-M   'P 1'
#
loop_
_entity.id
_entity.type
_entity.pdbx_description
1 polymer ?
#
loop_
_entity_poly.entity_id
_entity_poly.type
_entity_poly.pdbx_seq_one_letter_code
_entity_poly.pdbx_strand_id
1 'polypeptide(L)'
;MSFYPRATELVDIYTDFRPSDRVRLNSQTPFTPKYVKDNVTRSSDPALLYASRVQGRQLLLGNPPRESRAKKERDLKKARKSSSKVGVVGGREAKTKSIWKLTTTKFDAFLPLHQLWLDYMSELLGLSCAPSSPDVPVNDSVMPSTAGMHSKLVKADMHGAILTVHQSKNPCLIGLSGIVLHETENSFKIVTKADKLKLIPKPHSIFVLAVPLFSTISQEREETAVASSSTSTQTLDSSQVKIVHNMPRIEFDLHGNQFCFRSADRASRKFKHKESIEL
;
A
#
# COMPACT_ATOMS: atom_id res chain seq x y z
N MET A 1 -27.35 -87.51 -18.22
CA MET A 1 -26.84 -86.22 -17.69
C MET A 1 -26.03 -85.55 -18.78
N SER A 2 -26.64 -84.61 -19.52
CA SER A 2 -25.97 -83.85 -20.58
C SER A 2 -25.56 -82.49 -20.02
N PHE A 3 -24.25 -82.24 -19.89
CA PHE A 3 -23.69 -80.95 -19.51
C PHE A 3 -23.32 -80.19 -20.79
N TYR A 4 -24.12 -79.19 -21.16
CA TYR A 4 -23.73 -78.20 -22.16
C TYR A 4 -22.79 -77.16 -21.53
N PRO A 5 -21.67 -76.77 -22.17
CA PRO A 5 -20.88 -75.65 -21.72
C PRO A 5 -21.65 -74.33 -21.97
N ARG A 6 -21.87 -73.56 -20.89
CA ARG A 6 -22.44 -72.20 -20.96
C ARG A 6 -21.47 -71.28 -21.70
N ALA A 7 -21.90 -70.74 -22.84
CA ALA A 7 -21.18 -69.66 -23.52
C ALA A 7 -21.03 -68.47 -22.56
N THR A 8 -19.80 -67.99 -22.37
CA THR A 8 -19.49 -66.80 -21.58
C THR A 8 -19.75 -65.56 -22.42
N GLU A 9 -20.94 -64.98 -22.30
CA GLU A 9 -21.23 -63.68 -22.89
C GLU A 9 -20.37 -62.59 -22.24
N LEU A 10 -19.77 -61.73 -23.07
CA LEU A 10 -19.01 -60.55 -22.66
C LEU A 10 -19.98 -59.46 -22.24
N VAL A 11 -20.18 -59.27 -20.93
CA VAL A 11 -21.14 -58.29 -20.39
C VAL A 11 -20.43 -56.96 -20.09
N ASP A 12 -21.04 -55.85 -20.51
CA ASP A 12 -20.54 -54.48 -20.31
C ASP A 12 -20.77 -54.01 -18.86
N ILE A 13 -19.66 -53.73 -18.17
CA ILE A 13 -19.59 -53.38 -16.74
C ILE A 13 -20.26 -52.03 -16.41
N TYR A 14 -20.64 -51.23 -17.40
CA TYR A 14 -21.23 -49.91 -17.21
C TYR A 14 -22.72 -49.84 -17.57
N THR A 15 -23.39 -50.98 -17.63
CA THR A 15 -24.85 -51.07 -17.75
C THR A 15 -25.45 -51.46 -16.40
N ASP A 16 -26.69 -51.01 -16.12
CA ASP A 16 -27.33 -51.25 -14.82
C ASP A 16 -27.52 -52.75 -14.55
N PHE A 17 -26.80 -53.28 -13.56
CA PHE A 17 -26.88 -54.69 -13.18
C PHE A 17 -28.06 -54.95 -12.27
N ARG A 18 -28.72 -56.09 -12.49
CA ARG A 18 -29.67 -56.63 -11.51
C ARG A 18 -28.87 -57.30 -10.38
N PRO A 19 -29.28 -57.14 -9.10
CA PRO A 19 -28.49 -57.62 -7.95
C PRO A 19 -28.20 -59.14 -7.93
N SER A 20 -28.88 -59.93 -8.77
CA SER A 20 -28.74 -61.39 -8.84
C SER A 20 -27.70 -61.90 -9.83
N ASP A 21 -27.06 -61.04 -10.63
CA ASP A 21 -26.13 -61.47 -11.68
C ASP A 21 -24.68 -61.60 -11.16
N ARG A 22 -24.14 -62.83 -11.20
CA ARG A 22 -22.72 -63.10 -10.89
C ARG A 22 -21.85 -62.85 -12.12
N VAL A 23 -21.32 -61.63 -12.25
CA VAL A 23 -20.44 -61.25 -13.37
C VAL A 23 -18.98 -61.62 -13.06
N ARG A 24 -18.30 -62.28 -14.00
CA ARG A 24 -16.85 -62.50 -13.95
C ARG A 24 -16.16 -61.36 -14.69
N LEU A 25 -15.48 -60.48 -13.95
CA LEU A 25 -14.71 -59.39 -14.52
C LEU A 25 -13.47 -59.96 -15.24
N ASN A 26 -13.36 -59.71 -16.54
CA ASN A 26 -12.20 -60.10 -17.33
C ASN A 26 -11.55 -58.82 -17.90
N SER A 27 -10.22 -58.74 -17.93
CA SER A 27 -9.47 -57.56 -18.41
C SER A 27 -9.67 -57.25 -19.90
N GLN A 28 -10.44 -58.08 -20.60
CA GLN A 28 -10.77 -57.97 -22.02
C GLN A 28 -11.90 -56.97 -22.31
N THR A 29 -12.59 -56.43 -21.29
CA THR A 29 -13.62 -55.40 -21.51
C THR A 29 -12.99 -54.03 -21.76
N PRO A 30 -13.22 -53.38 -22.91
CA PRO A 30 -12.58 -52.13 -23.27
C PRO A 30 -13.23 -50.93 -22.54
N PHE A 31 -12.85 -50.70 -21.29
CA PHE A 31 -13.26 -49.49 -20.55
C PHE A 31 -12.72 -48.22 -21.20
N THR A 32 -11.44 -48.22 -21.58
CA THR A 32 -10.73 -47.04 -22.08
C THR A 32 -11.32 -46.50 -23.39
N PRO A 33 -11.64 -47.33 -24.41
CA PRO A 33 -12.30 -46.84 -25.62
C PRO A 33 -13.67 -46.22 -25.39
N LYS A 34 -14.50 -46.80 -24.51
CA LYS A 34 -15.86 -46.30 -24.24
C LYS A 34 -15.81 -44.97 -23.49
N TYR A 35 -15.10 -44.93 -22.37
CA TYR A 35 -15.00 -43.74 -21.53
C TYR A 35 -14.40 -42.52 -22.26
N VAL A 36 -13.34 -42.73 -23.06
CA VAL A 36 -12.66 -41.64 -23.76
C VAL A 36 -13.51 -41.08 -24.90
N LYS A 37 -14.19 -41.95 -25.67
CA LYS A 37 -15.11 -41.51 -26.75
C LYS A 37 -16.27 -40.68 -26.20
N ASP A 38 -16.81 -41.07 -25.04
CA ASP A 38 -17.98 -40.42 -24.46
C ASP A 38 -17.67 -39.12 -23.71
N ASN A 39 -16.50 -39.02 -23.05
CA ASN A 39 -16.22 -37.92 -22.10
C ASN A 39 -15.11 -36.94 -22.53
N VAL A 40 -14.13 -37.37 -23.31
CA VAL A 40 -12.92 -36.57 -23.57
C VAL A 40 -13.03 -35.78 -24.87
N THR A 41 -13.77 -36.28 -25.85
CA THR A 41 -13.90 -35.66 -27.17
C THR A 41 -15.29 -35.04 -27.33
N ARG A 42 -15.44 -33.72 -27.07
CA ARG A 42 -16.67 -32.96 -27.40
C ARG A 42 -16.82 -32.67 -28.91
N SER A 43 -16.24 -33.50 -29.77
CA SER A 43 -16.18 -33.34 -31.22
C SER A 43 -17.27 -34.13 -31.92
N SER A 44 -17.62 -33.74 -33.13
CA SER A 44 -18.63 -34.38 -33.97
C SER A 44 -18.30 -35.83 -34.38
N ASP A 45 -17.03 -36.25 -34.38
CA ASP A 45 -16.63 -37.64 -34.65
C ASP A 45 -15.64 -38.19 -33.60
N PRO A 46 -16.14 -38.79 -32.51
CA PRO A 46 -15.32 -39.33 -31.43
C PRO A 46 -14.55 -40.60 -31.81
N ALA A 47 -15.00 -41.35 -32.82
CA ALA A 47 -14.41 -42.64 -33.19
C ALA A 47 -13.08 -42.46 -33.95
N LEU A 48 -13.04 -41.55 -34.92
CA LEU A 48 -11.82 -41.24 -35.68
C LEU A 48 -10.75 -40.55 -34.82
N LEU A 49 -11.17 -39.69 -33.89
CA LEU A 49 -10.23 -39.04 -32.97
C LEU A 49 -9.62 -40.02 -31.97
N TYR A 50 -10.39 -40.98 -31.46
CA TYR A 50 -9.86 -42.04 -30.61
C TYR A 50 -8.80 -42.87 -31.35
N ALA A 51 -9.10 -43.32 -32.57
CA ALA A 51 -8.19 -44.13 -33.37
C ALA A 51 -6.89 -43.39 -33.72
N SER A 52 -6.95 -42.08 -34.00
CA SER A 52 -5.77 -41.29 -34.41
C SER A 52 -4.92 -40.77 -33.24
N ARG A 53 -5.55 -40.36 -32.13
CA ARG A 53 -4.89 -39.63 -31.02
C ARG A 53 -4.68 -40.45 -29.75
N VAL A 54 -5.45 -41.51 -29.53
CA VAL A 54 -5.46 -42.25 -28.25
C VAL A 54 -5.07 -43.71 -28.43
N GLN A 55 -5.60 -44.39 -29.45
CA GLN A 55 -5.31 -45.80 -29.70
C GLN A 55 -3.82 -46.00 -30.04
N GLY A 56 -3.14 -46.82 -29.23
CA GLY A 56 -1.72 -47.15 -29.43
C GLY A 56 -0.72 -46.05 -29.06
N ARG A 57 -1.18 -44.90 -28.53
CA ARG A 57 -0.28 -43.82 -28.06
C ARG A 57 -0.10 -43.86 -26.55
N GLN A 58 1.14 -43.68 -26.10
CA GLN A 58 1.44 -43.53 -24.67
C GLN A 58 1.04 -42.12 -24.21
N LEU A 59 0.01 -42.02 -23.36
CA LEU A 59 -0.43 -40.77 -22.76
C LEU A 59 0.18 -40.64 -21.35
N LEU A 60 0.95 -39.58 -21.11
CA LEU A 60 1.31 -39.19 -19.75
C LEU A 60 0.05 -38.71 -19.05
N LEU A 61 -0.57 -39.59 -18.26
CA LEU A 61 -1.56 -39.17 -17.28
C LEU A 61 -0.81 -38.36 -16.23
N GLY A 62 -0.98 -37.03 -16.27
CA GLY A 62 -0.48 -36.14 -15.25
C GLY A 62 -1.18 -36.44 -13.94
N ASN A 63 -0.72 -37.45 -13.21
CA ASN A 63 -1.01 -37.56 -11.80
C ASN A 63 -0.26 -36.38 -11.18
N PRO A 64 -0.93 -35.28 -10.76
CA PRO A 64 -0.22 -34.14 -10.21
C PRO A 64 0.65 -34.69 -9.08
N PRO A 65 1.98 -34.48 -9.11
CA PRO A 65 2.87 -35.14 -8.19
C PRO A 65 2.38 -34.82 -6.78
N ARG A 66 2.01 -35.87 -6.04
CA ARG A 66 1.57 -35.75 -4.66
C ARG A 66 2.66 -35.01 -3.91
N GLU A 67 2.43 -33.72 -3.63
CA GLU A 67 3.44 -32.92 -2.96
C GLU A 67 3.81 -33.64 -1.67
N SER A 68 5.11 -33.93 -1.50
CA SER A 68 5.57 -34.67 -0.34
C SER A 68 5.13 -33.93 0.92
N ARG A 69 4.69 -34.66 1.95
CA ARG A 69 4.36 -34.07 3.27
C ARG A 69 5.47 -33.11 3.74
N ALA A 70 6.72 -33.44 3.44
CA ALA A 70 7.90 -32.62 3.70
C ALA A 70 7.89 -31.25 2.99
N LYS A 71 7.47 -31.17 1.72
CA LYS A 71 7.36 -29.89 1.00
C LYS A 71 6.26 -29.02 1.61
N LYS A 72 5.08 -29.60 1.86
CA LYS A 72 3.94 -28.91 2.50
C LYS A 72 4.30 -28.41 3.91
N GLU A 73 5.01 -29.22 4.69
CA GLU A 73 5.48 -28.81 6.03
C GLU A 73 6.55 -27.70 5.95
N ARG A 74 7.46 -27.76 4.98
CA ARG A 74 8.46 -26.71 4.75
C ARG A 74 7.80 -25.39 4.37
N ASP A 75 6.78 -25.43 3.52
CA ASP A 75 6.07 -24.22 3.08
C ASP A 75 5.18 -23.64 4.18
N LEU A 76 4.54 -24.49 4.99
CA LEU A 76 3.86 -24.05 6.23
C LEU A 76 4.83 -23.45 7.24
N LYS A 77 6.02 -24.04 7.44
CA LYS A 77 7.07 -23.46 8.29
C LYS A 77 7.58 -22.12 7.75
N LYS A 78 7.72 -21.97 6.44
CA LYS A 78 8.07 -20.69 5.81
C LYS A 78 6.96 -19.66 5.99
N ALA A 79 5.70 -20.03 5.80
CA ALA A 79 4.55 -19.15 6.00
C ALA A 79 4.39 -18.69 7.46
N ARG A 80 4.64 -19.59 8.43
CA ARG A 80 4.66 -19.24 9.86
C ARG A 80 5.84 -18.33 10.22
N LYS A 81 7.00 -18.52 9.60
CA LYS A 81 8.16 -17.63 9.77
C LYS A 81 7.96 -16.27 9.10
N SER A 82 7.22 -16.18 7.98
CA SER A 82 6.88 -14.90 7.37
C SER A 82 5.81 -14.17 8.18
N SER A 83 4.80 -14.88 8.72
CA SER A 83 3.80 -14.26 9.60
C SER A 83 4.38 -13.82 10.93
N SER A 84 5.39 -14.52 11.46
CA SER A 84 6.09 -14.09 12.69
C SER A 84 7.05 -12.91 12.46
N LYS A 85 7.45 -12.65 11.21
CA LYS A 85 8.26 -11.47 10.83
C LYS A 85 7.41 -10.24 10.58
N VAL A 86 6.13 -10.40 10.24
CA VAL A 86 5.14 -9.32 10.23
C VAL A 86 4.67 -9.12 11.68
N GLY A 87 5.43 -8.30 12.41
CA GLY A 87 5.39 -8.21 13.86
C GLY A 87 4.00 -7.98 14.46
N VAL A 88 3.48 -9.02 15.11
CA VAL A 88 2.61 -8.84 16.27
C VAL A 88 3.53 -8.33 17.37
N VAL A 89 3.48 -7.00 17.57
CA VAL A 89 4.18 -6.27 18.63
C VAL A 89 4.08 -7.05 19.94
N GLY A 90 5.22 -7.48 20.48
CA GLY A 90 5.26 -8.23 21.73
C GLY A 90 4.66 -7.41 22.86
N GLY A 91 4.00 -8.03 23.85
CA GLY A 91 3.30 -7.31 24.92
C GLY A 91 4.14 -6.28 25.69
N ARG A 92 5.48 -6.41 25.70
CA ARG A 92 6.42 -5.41 26.24
C ARG A 92 6.48 -4.13 25.39
N GLU A 93 6.45 -4.29 24.07
CA GLU A 93 6.44 -3.19 23.10
C GLU A 93 5.04 -2.56 22.99
N ALA A 94 3.97 -3.31 23.30
CA ALA A 94 2.63 -2.74 23.48
C ALA A 94 2.52 -1.87 24.75
N LYS A 95 3.25 -2.21 25.83
CA LYS A 95 3.36 -1.35 27.02
C LYS A 95 4.17 -0.09 26.73
N THR A 96 5.25 -0.16 25.95
CA THR A 96 5.94 1.06 25.49
C THR A 96 5.10 1.86 24.51
N LYS A 97 4.15 1.26 23.76
CA LYS A 97 3.17 2.02 22.96
C LYS A 97 2.24 2.90 23.79
N SER A 98 2.01 2.59 25.07
CA SER A 98 1.31 3.48 26.00
C SER A 98 2.08 4.78 26.27
N ILE A 99 3.39 4.84 25.95
CA ILE A 99 4.25 6.03 26.09
C ILE A 99 3.88 7.10 25.04
N TRP A 100 3.27 6.71 23.92
CA TRP A 100 2.83 7.66 22.87
C TRP A 100 1.47 8.30 23.17
N LYS A 101 1.00 8.25 24.42
CA LYS A 101 -0.18 9.00 24.86
C LYS A 101 0.26 10.43 25.14
N LEU A 102 0.18 11.26 24.09
CA LEU A 102 0.47 12.68 24.18
C LEU A 102 -0.47 13.33 25.22
N THR A 103 0.11 13.95 26.24
CA THR A 103 -0.64 14.63 27.33
C THR A 103 -1.15 15.99 26.90
N THR A 104 -0.48 16.63 25.94
CA THR A 104 -0.81 17.97 25.42
C THR A 104 -1.29 17.87 23.98
N THR A 105 -2.54 18.24 23.72
CA THR A 105 -3.14 18.22 22.36
C THR A 105 -3.34 19.61 21.77
N LYS A 106 -2.79 20.65 22.41
CA LYS A 106 -2.90 22.04 21.96
C LYS A 106 -2.14 22.24 20.66
N PHE A 107 -2.82 22.82 19.66
CA PHE A 107 -2.27 23.12 18.35
C PHE A 107 -1.06 24.06 18.43
N ASP A 108 -1.17 25.11 19.26
CA ASP A 108 -0.14 26.14 19.39
C ASP A 108 1.19 25.61 19.90
N ALA A 109 1.16 24.56 20.73
CA ALA A 109 2.38 23.91 21.23
C ALA A 109 3.21 23.25 20.11
N PHE A 110 2.60 22.96 18.96
CA PHE A 110 3.24 22.34 17.80
C PHE A 110 3.58 23.33 16.68
N LEU A 111 3.32 24.64 16.85
CA LEU A 111 3.73 25.66 15.89
C LEU A 111 5.25 25.71 15.68
N PRO A 112 6.10 25.62 16.73
CA PRO A 112 7.55 25.60 16.53
C PRO A 112 8.02 24.39 15.69
N LEU A 113 7.31 23.26 15.81
CA LEU A 113 7.59 22.08 14.99
C LEU A 113 7.26 22.33 13.51
N HIS A 114 6.20 23.08 13.23
CA HIS A 114 5.87 23.48 11.87
C HIS A 114 6.90 24.46 11.29
N GLN A 115 7.35 25.44 12.08
CA GLN A 115 8.41 26.37 11.66
C GLN A 115 9.70 25.64 11.30
N LEU A 116 10.13 24.69 12.13
CA LEU A 116 11.29 23.84 11.83
C LEU A 116 11.12 23.07 10.51
N TRP A 117 9.90 22.58 10.25
CA TRP A 117 9.60 21.87 9.01
C TRP A 117 9.62 22.79 7.79
N LEU A 118 9.20 24.05 7.92
CA LEU A 118 9.30 25.05 6.85
C LEU A 118 10.76 25.33 6.48
N ASP A 119 11.62 25.52 7.49
CA ASP A 119 13.05 25.72 7.28
C ASP A 119 13.67 24.50 6.57
N TYR A 120 13.38 23.30 7.05
CA TYR A 120 13.78 22.05 6.40
C TYR A 120 13.35 21.99 4.93
N MET A 121 12.10 22.31 4.62
CA MET A 121 11.59 22.29 3.24
C MET A 121 12.22 23.37 2.37
N SER A 122 12.52 24.55 2.94
CA SER A 122 13.18 25.63 2.21
C SER A 122 14.59 25.23 1.77
N GLU A 123 15.36 24.58 2.65
CA GLU A 123 16.70 24.07 2.35
C GLU A 123 16.61 22.88 1.37
N LEU A 124 15.67 21.94 1.60
CA LEU A 124 15.50 20.77 0.75
C LEU A 124 15.18 21.15 -0.69
N LEU A 125 14.24 22.09 -0.89
CA LEU A 125 13.82 22.53 -2.21
C LEU A 125 14.78 23.57 -2.81
N GLY A 126 15.66 24.17 -2.01
CA GLY A 126 16.59 25.20 -2.44
C GLY A 126 15.86 26.50 -2.78
N LEU A 127 14.90 26.89 -1.95
CA LEU A 127 14.11 28.10 -2.16
C LEU A 127 14.97 29.34 -1.97
N SER A 128 14.73 30.36 -2.80
CA SER A 128 15.44 31.64 -2.70
C SER A 128 14.90 32.48 -1.55
N CYS A 129 15.73 33.35 -0.98
CA CYS A 129 15.26 34.34 -0.01
C CYS A 129 14.21 35.26 -0.64
N ALA A 130 13.27 35.71 0.18
CA ALA A 130 12.26 36.66 -0.28
C ALA A 130 12.92 37.95 -0.79
N PRO A 131 12.42 38.53 -1.89
CA PRO A 131 12.92 39.83 -2.35
C PRO A 131 12.65 40.90 -1.29
N SER A 132 13.63 41.76 -1.02
CA SER A 132 13.53 42.85 -0.03
C SER A 132 12.53 43.94 -0.43
N SER A 133 12.01 43.91 -1.65
CA SER A 133 10.98 44.82 -2.16
C SER A 133 9.72 44.06 -2.60
N PRO A 134 8.53 44.48 -2.15
CA PRO A 134 7.26 43.80 -2.46
C PRO A 134 6.76 43.95 -3.90
N ASP A 135 7.43 44.77 -4.73
CA ASP A 135 6.99 45.11 -6.09
C ASP A 135 7.66 44.28 -7.21
N VAL A 136 8.51 43.31 -6.89
CA VAL A 136 9.10 42.45 -7.92
C VAL A 136 8.06 41.42 -8.36
N PRO A 137 7.63 41.40 -9.64
CA PRO A 137 6.70 40.39 -10.12
C PRO A 137 7.31 39.00 -9.91
N VAL A 138 6.50 38.10 -9.35
CA VAL A 138 6.87 36.69 -9.18
C VAL A 138 6.98 36.08 -10.57
N ASN A 139 8.19 36.08 -11.12
CA ASN A 139 8.48 35.51 -12.42
C ASN A 139 8.43 33.97 -12.34
N ASP A 140 8.03 33.29 -13.41
CA ASP A 140 8.07 31.80 -13.50
C ASP A 140 9.45 31.21 -13.19
N SER A 141 10.52 32.01 -13.29
CA SER A 141 11.90 31.62 -12.95
C SER A 141 12.16 31.41 -11.45
N VAL A 142 11.29 31.91 -10.57
CA VAL A 142 11.41 31.73 -9.10
C VAL A 142 11.00 30.33 -8.69
N MET A 143 10.16 29.65 -9.50
CA MET A 143 9.71 28.30 -9.18
C MET A 143 10.83 27.29 -9.50
N PRO A 144 11.25 26.45 -8.52
CA PRO A 144 12.23 25.41 -8.80
C PRO A 144 11.68 24.40 -9.82
N SER A 145 12.56 23.68 -10.52
CA SER A 145 12.15 22.66 -11.49
C SER A 145 11.22 21.62 -10.86
N THR A 146 9.98 21.53 -11.35
CA THR A 146 8.92 20.63 -10.85
C THR A 146 9.39 19.17 -10.70
N ALA A 147 10.12 18.65 -11.69
CA ALA A 147 10.61 17.28 -11.67
C ALA A 147 11.61 17.02 -10.53
N GLY A 148 12.48 17.98 -10.26
CA GLY A 148 13.44 17.92 -9.14
C GLY A 148 12.72 17.94 -7.79
N MET A 149 11.71 18.79 -7.63
CA MET A 149 10.95 18.94 -6.39
C MET A 149 10.20 17.66 -6.02
N HIS A 150 9.49 17.04 -6.98
CA HIS A 150 8.70 15.83 -6.72
C HIS A 150 9.58 14.69 -6.20
N SER A 151 10.78 14.51 -6.78
CA SER A 151 11.70 13.45 -6.36
C SER A 151 12.20 13.61 -4.91
N LYS A 152 12.39 14.86 -4.47
CA LYS A 152 12.78 15.20 -3.10
C LYS A 152 11.59 15.03 -2.16
N LEU A 153 10.42 15.52 -2.54
CA LEU A 153 9.21 15.52 -1.73
C LEU A 153 8.74 14.09 -1.38
N VAL A 154 8.83 13.16 -2.34
CA VAL A 154 8.50 11.74 -2.11
C VAL A 154 9.34 11.12 -0.98
N LYS A 155 10.60 11.55 -0.83
CA LYS A 155 11.52 11.03 0.19
C LYS A 155 11.55 11.86 1.46
N ALA A 156 11.00 13.07 1.41
CA ALA A 156 11.05 14.02 2.50
C ALA A 156 10.24 13.55 3.71
N ASP A 157 10.59 14.11 4.85
CA ASP A 157 9.82 13.90 6.07
C ASP A 157 8.59 14.81 6.12
N MET A 158 7.49 14.27 6.65
CA MET A 158 6.20 14.95 6.75
C MET A 158 5.81 15.26 8.20
N HIS A 159 6.65 14.93 9.19
CA HIS A 159 6.44 15.36 10.57
C HIS A 159 6.57 16.89 10.68
N GLY A 160 5.57 17.56 11.23
CA GLY A 160 5.50 19.03 11.29
C GLY A 160 4.85 19.68 10.07
N ALA A 161 4.57 18.92 9.01
CA ALA A 161 3.84 19.43 7.84
C ALA A 161 2.38 19.75 8.19
N ILE A 162 1.85 20.84 7.64
CA ILE A 162 0.41 21.09 7.62
C ILE A 162 -0.18 20.39 6.41
N LEU A 163 -1.07 19.43 6.64
CA LEU A 163 -1.79 18.70 5.59
C LEU A 163 -3.27 19.02 5.66
N THR A 164 -3.89 19.21 4.49
CA THR A 164 -5.34 19.34 4.35
C THR A 164 -5.87 18.23 3.46
N VAL A 165 -6.91 17.52 3.88
CA VAL A 165 -7.55 16.49 3.05
C VAL A 165 -8.39 17.19 1.97
N HIS A 166 -7.97 17.10 0.71
CA HIS A 166 -8.73 17.66 -0.40
C HIS A 166 -9.82 16.68 -0.88
N GLN A 167 -9.47 15.42 -1.07
CA GLN A 167 -10.39 14.38 -1.52
C GLN A 167 -10.14 13.09 -0.75
N SER A 168 -11.21 12.36 -0.42
CA SER A 168 -11.11 11.05 0.21
C SER A 168 -12.35 10.24 -0.12
N LYS A 169 -12.20 8.91 -0.16
CA LYS A 169 -13.34 7.98 -0.23
C LYS A 169 -14.35 8.21 0.89
N ASN A 170 -13.87 8.64 2.06
CA ASN A 170 -14.71 8.98 3.19
C ASN A 170 -14.94 10.50 3.22
N PRO A 171 -16.16 10.98 2.93
CA PRO A 171 -16.44 12.42 2.87
C PRO A 171 -16.25 13.13 4.21
N CYS A 172 -16.39 12.43 5.34
CA CYS A 172 -16.20 13.02 6.67
C CYS A 172 -14.76 13.45 6.97
N LEU A 173 -13.80 12.99 6.16
CA LEU A 173 -12.39 13.37 6.28
C LEU A 173 -12.04 14.60 5.45
N ILE A 174 -12.86 14.94 4.45
CA ILE A 174 -12.62 16.05 3.53
C ILE A 174 -12.62 17.37 4.32
N GLY A 175 -11.63 18.22 4.05
CA GLY A 175 -11.47 19.51 4.72
C GLY A 175 -10.78 19.43 6.08
N LEU A 176 -10.47 18.24 6.62
CA LEU A 176 -9.65 18.14 7.82
C LEU A 176 -8.24 18.67 7.54
N SER A 177 -7.81 19.65 8.34
CA SER A 177 -6.51 20.29 8.24
C SER A 177 -5.80 20.28 9.60
N GLY A 178 -4.49 20.06 9.59
CA GLY A 178 -3.70 20.07 10.82
C GLY A 178 -2.23 19.72 10.63
N ILE A 179 -1.47 19.89 11.72
CA ILE A 179 -0.04 19.58 11.77
C ILE A 179 0.13 18.07 12.00
N VAL A 180 0.93 17.43 11.16
CA VAL A 180 1.28 16.00 11.30
C VAL A 180 2.25 15.82 12.46
N LEU A 181 1.82 15.10 13.50
CA LEU A 181 2.70 14.75 14.63
C LEU A 181 3.39 13.42 14.44
N HIS A 182 2.69 12.47 13.81
CA HIS A 182 3.20 11.13 13.67
C HIS A 182 2.73 10.52 12.36
N GLU A 183 3.70 10.01 11.63
CA GLU A 183 3.48 9.28 10.41
C GLU A 183 3.62 7.76 10.65
N THR A 184 2.57 7.01 10.33
CA THR A 184 2.62 5.54 10.26
C THR A 184 2.61 5.09 8.81
N GLU A 185 2.79 3.79 8.56
CA GLU A 185 2.73 3.23 7.21
C GLU A 185 1.46 3.66 6.45
N ASN A 186 0.28 3.50 7.07
CA ASN A 186 -1.01 3.71 6.39
C ASN A 186 -1.83 4.88 6.93
N SER A 187 -1.32 5.67 7.89
CA SER A 187 -2.08 6.79 8.46
C SER A 187 -1.19 7.94 8.93
N PHE A 188 -1.76 9.14 8.91
CA PHE A 188 -1.21 10.34 9.53
C PHE A 188 -1.98 10.63 10.82
N LYS A 189 -1.27 10.88 11.92
CA LYS A 189 -1.87 11.47 13.13
C LYS A 189 -1.63 12.97 13.08
N ILE A 190 -2.70 13.74 12.97
CA ILE A 190 -2.66 15.19 12.88
C ILE A 190 -3.29 15.83 14.11
N VAL A 191 -2.80 17.01 14.51
CA VAL A 191 -3.49 17.90 15.45
C VAL A 191 -4.18 19.00 14.67
N THR A 192 -5.50 19.06 14.84
CA THR A 192 -6.34 20.09 14.22
C THR A 192 -6.28 21.40 14.99
N LYS A 193 -6.65 22.51 14.35
CA LYS A 193 -6.81 23.83 15.01
C LYS A 193 -7.81 23.84 16.17
N ALA A 194 -8.64 22.81 16.28
CA ALA A 194 -9.58 22.61 17.39
C ALA A 194 -8.98 21.81 18.56
N ASP A 195 -7.64 21.76 18.67
CA ASP A 195 -6.87 21.05 19.70
C ASP A 195 -7.19 19.55 19.84
N LYS A 196 -7.67 18.95 18.75
CA LYS A 196 -8.04 17.52 18.68
C LYS A 196 -7.04 16.77 17.82
N LEU A 197 -6.56 15.65 18.37
CA LEU A 197 -5.79 14.65 17.63
C LEU A 197 -6.74 13.81 16.77
N LYS A 198 -6.46 13.74 15.46
CA LYS A 198 -7.20 12.94 14.49
C LYS A 198 -6.24 12.01 13.76
N LEU A 199 -6.69 10.78 13.49
CA LEU A 199 -5.96 9.82 12.68
C LEU A 199 -6.64 9.74 11.31
N ILE A 200 -5.89 10.05 10.26
CA ILE A 200 -6.38 10.07 8.88
C ILE A 200 -5.68 8.95 8.10
N PRO A 201 -6.44 8.01 7.50
CA PRO A 201 -5.86 6.98 6.64
C PRO A 201 -5.30 7.60 5.35
N LYS A 202 -4.12 7.13 4.94
CA LYS A 202 -3.49 7.51 3.67
C LYS A 202 -4.17 6.87 2.45
N PRO A 203 -4.60 5.59 2.48
CA PRO A 203 -5.25 4.98 1.33
C PRO A 203 -6.50 5.77 0.89
N HIS A 204 -6.71 5.85 -0.42
CA HIS A 204 -7.86 6.49 -1.07
C HIS A 204 -8.11 7.93 -0.60
N SER A 205 -7.03 8.67 -0.31
CA SER A 205 -7.10 10.08 0.10
C SER A 205 -6.01 10.89 -0.60
N ILE A 206 -6.37 12.13 -0.96
CA ILE A 206 -5.48 13.14 -1.52
C ILE A 206 -5.34 14.25 -0.48
N PHE A 207 -4.08 14.55 -0.14
CA PHE A 207 -3.73 15.59 0.80
C PHE A 207 -3.08 16.75 0.05
N VAL A 208 -3.41 17.98 0.41
CA VAL A 208 -2.74 19.18 -0.08
C VAL A 208 -1.69 19.58 0.95
N LEU A 209 -0.47 19.75 0.47
CA LEU A 209 0.67 20.26 1.21
C LEU A 209 1.01 21.66 0.71
N ALA A 210 1.01 22.64 1.60
CA ALA A 210 1.40 24.02 1.29
C ALA A 210 2.83 24.29 1.77
N VAL A 211 3.69 24.77 0.86
CA VAL A 211 5.06 25.22 1.16
C VAL A 211 5.22 26.67 0.70
N PRO A 212 5.81 27.57 1.48
CA PRO A 212 6.11 28.93 1.03
C PRO A 212 6.95 28.94 -0.26
N LEU A 213 6.77 29.95 -1.12
CA LEU A 213 7.60 30.11 -2.32
C LEU A 213 9.02 30.56 -2.00
N PHE A 214 9.18 31.32 -0.92
CA PHE A 214 10.45 31.87 -0.46
C PHE A 214 10.93 31.18 0.81
N SER A 215 12.25 31.20 1.01
CA SER A 215 12.86 30.69 2.23
C SER A 215 12.40 31.47 3.46
N THR A 216 12.05 30.75 4.52
CA THR A 216 11.80 31.28 5.86
C THR A 216 13.09 31.48 6.65
N ILE A 217 14.19 30.88 6.19
CA ILE A 217 15.51 30.98 6.81
C ILE A 217 16.07 32.38 6.50
N SER A 218 15.93 33.29 7.46
CA SER A 218 16.55 34.62 7.55
C SER A 218 15.75 35.80 6.99
N GLN A 219 14.97 36.44 7.87
CA GLN A 219 14.81 37.90 7.92
C GLN A 219 14.83 38.48 9.36
N GLU A 220 14.91 37.67 10.43
CA GLU A 220 14.88 38.18 11.82
C GLU A 220 16.26 38.43 12.46
N ARG A 221 17.38 38.17 11.76
CA ARG A 221 18.71 38.20 12.39
C ARG A 221 19.48 39.51 12.29
N GLU A 222 18.99 40.53 11.57
CA GLU A 222 19.75 41.78 11.34
C GLU A 222 19.26 43.03 12.09
N GLU A 223 18.12 43.01 12.81
CA GLU A 223 17.66 44.21 13.55
C GLU A 223 17.83 44.16 15.08
N THR A 224 18.35 43.09 15.69
CA THR A 224 18.54 43.02 17.15
C THR A 224 19.94 42.57 17.57
N ALA A 225 20.99 43.11 16.95
CA ALA A 225 22.38 42.92 17.39
C ALA A 225 22.93 44.06 18.27
N VAL A 226 22.07 44.95 18.80
CA VAL A 226 22.46 45.96 19.79
C VAL A 226 21.40 46.11 20.88
N ALA A 227 21.31 45.13 21.79
CA ALA A 227 21.05 45.32 23.23
C ALA A 227 20.64 44.01 23.93
N SER A 228 21.55 43.53 24.79
CA SER A 228 21.25 43.11 26.16
C SER A 228 20.36 41.89 26.44
N SER A 229 21.02 40.79 26.78
CA SER A 229 20.72 39.88 27.90
C SER A 229 19.44 40.14 28.72
N SER A 230 18.40 39.32 28.54
CA SER A 230 17.55 38.84 29.63
C SER A 230 16.71 37.64 29.21
N THR A 231 16.76 36.60 30.03
CA THR A 231 15.89 35.43 30.02
C THR A 231 14.43 35.85 29.91
N SER A 232 13.78 35.53 28.79
CA SER A 232 12.33 35.68 28.65
C SER A 232 11.78 34.55 27.77
N THR A 233 10.85 33.83 28.37
CA THR A 233 9.99 32.81 27.78
C THR A 233 9.33 33.39 26.54
N GLN A 234 9.80 32.98 25.35
CA GLN A 234 9.23 33.42 24.07
C GLN A 234 7.83 32.84 23.93
N THR A 235 6.83 33.68 24.20
CA THR A 235 5.47 33.48 23.75
C THR A 235 5.44 33.95 22.30
N LEU A 236 5.52 33.00 21.36
CA LEU A 236 5.41 33.28 19.92
C LEU A 236 3.99 33.76 19.66
N ASP A 237 3.87 35.05 19.35
CA ASP A 237 2.62 35.75 19.12
C ASP A 237 1.95 35.26 17.83
N SER A 238 0.61 35.19 17.83
CA SER A 238 -0.24 34.68 16.74
C SER A 238 -0.10 35.45 15.42
N SER A 239 0.67 36.53 15.43
CA SER A 239 0.98 37.45 14.34
C SER A 239 1.98 36.84 13.33
N GLN A 240 2.99 36.07 13.75
CA GLN A 240 3.94 35.41 12.82
C GLN A 240 3.28 34.35 11.93
N VAL A 241 2.29 33.62 12.46
CA VAL A 241 1.52 32.61 11.69
C VAL A 241 0.65 33.27 10.61
N LYS A 242 0.20 34.51 10.83
CA LYS A 242 -0.57 35.27 9.83
C LYS A 242 0.29 35.75 8.66
N ILE A 243 1.58 36.02 8.88
CA ILE A 243 2.51 36.46 7.81
C ILE A 243 2.71 35.34 6.79
N VAL A 244 2.90 34.10 7.24
CA VAL A 244 3.07 32.92 6.37
C VAL A 244 1.81 32.65 5.51
N HIS A 245 0.62 32.97 6.01
CA HIS A 245 -0.62 32.78 5.24
C HIS A 245 -0.83 33.77 4.11
N ASN A 246 -0.20 34.96 4.16
CA ASN A 246 -0.30 36.00 3.13
C ASN A 246 0.89 35.98 2.13
N MET A 247 1.86 35.08 2.33
CA MET A 247 2.96 34.90 1.40
C MET A 247 2.56 34.00 0.23
N PRO A 248 3.13 34.22 -0.98
CA PRO A 248 2.96 33.31 -2.09
C PRO A 248 3.47 31.92 -1.69
N ARG A 249 2.69 30.89 -2.04
CA ARG A 249 2.95 29.49 -1.66
C ARG A 249 2.78 28.55 -2.85
N ILE A 250 3.49 27.45 -2.79
CA ILE A 250 3.40 26.31 -3.70
C ILE A 250 2.55 25.24 -3.02
N GLU A 251 1.54 24.73 -3.74
CA GLU A 251 0.68 23.66 -3.25
C GLU A 251 1.00 22.36 -4.00
N PHE A 252 1.14 21.28 -3.24
CA PHE A 252 1.40 19.94 -3.77
C PHE A 252 0.26 18.99 -3.42
N ASP A 253 -0.23 18.28 -4.43
CA ASP A 253 -1.16 17.17 -4.24
C ASP A 253 -0.40 15.89 -3.91
N LEU A 254 -0.59 15.42 -2.68
CA LEU A 254 -0.05 14.17 -2.17
C LEU A 254 -1.09 13.06 -2.25
N HIS A 255 -0.89 12.14 -3.20
CA HIS A 255 -1.70 10.93 -3.30
C HIS A 255 -1.32 9.92 -2.23
N GLY A 256 -2.19 9.71 -1.25
CA GLY A 256 -1.90 8.88 -0.08
C GLY A 256 -1.63 7.41 -0.40
N ASN A 257 -2.18 6.87 -1.49
CA ASN A 257 -1.87 5.51 -1.99
C ASN A 257 -0.38 5.28 -2.24
N GLN A 258 0.37 6.31 -2.62
CA GLN A 258 1.83 6.25 -2.85
C GLN A 258 2.63 6.50 -1.58
N PHE A 259 1.99 7.02 -0.54
CA PHE A 259 2.58 7.33 0.76
C PHE A 259 2.32 6.24 1.80
N CYS A 260 1.79 5.07 1.42
CA CYS A 260 1.56 3.90 2.28
C CYS A 260 2.85 3.17 2.71
N PHE A 261 3.89 3.92 3.06
CA PHE A 261 5.14 3.44 3.64
C PHE A 261 5.50 4.37 4.80
N ARG A 262 6.29 3.88 5.76
CA ARG A 262 6.84 4.75 6.80
C ARG A 262 7.82 5.74 6.16
N SER A 263 7.97 6.93 6.75
CA SER A 263 8.92 7.95 6.27
C SER A 263 10.34 7.40 6.08
N ALA A 264 10.85 6.63 7.05
CA ALA A 264 12.16 5.98 6.97
C ALA A 264 12.29 5.00 5.78
N ASP A 265 11.21 4.28 5.46
CA ASP A 265 11.21 3.32 4.35
C ASP A 265 11.09 4.05 2.99
N ARG A 266 10.43 5.21 2.93
CA ARG A 266 10.33 6.02 1.70
C ARG A 266 11.70 6.47 1.21
N ALA A 267 12.56 6.91 2.12
CA ALA A 267 13.88 7.45 1.77
C ALA A 267 14.77 6.43 1.07
N SER A 268 14.70 5.16 1.48
CA SER A 268 15.53 4.07 0.95
C SER A 268 14.91 3.33 -0.25
N ARG A 269 13.60 3.48 -0.46
CA ARG A 269 12.86 2.70 -1.45
C ARG A 269 12.77 3.44 -2.79
N LYS A 270 12.96 2.69 -3.88
CA LYS A 270 12.74 3.22 -5.24
C LYS A 270 11.25 3.47 -5.44
N PHE A 271 10.90 4.72 -5.75
CA PHE A 271 9.54 5.10 -6.12
C PHE A 271 9.14 4.36 -7.41
N LYS A 272 7.93 3.81 -7.44
CA LYS A 272 7.35 3.15 -8.62
C LYS A 272 6.03 3.84 -8.94
N HIS A 273 5.92 4.38 -10.15
CA HIS A 273 4.68 4.95 -10.63
C HIS A 273 3.59 3.87 -10.67
N LYS A 274 2.36 4.21 -10.23
CA LYS A 274 1.17 3.38 -10.42
C LYS A 274 0.14 4.23 -11.16
N GLU A 275 -0.45 3.65 -12.20
CA GLU A 275 -1.28 4.38 -13.16
C GLU A 275 -2.72 4.64 -12.67
N SER A 276 -3.27 3.83 -11.76
CA SER A 276 -4.61 4.04 -11.22
C SER A 276 -4.60 4.63 -9.81
N ILE A 277 -5.25 5.80 -9.67
CA ILE A 277 -5.59 6.38 -8.38
C ILE A 277 -7.07 6.07 -8.16
N GLU A 278 -7.34 4.96 -7.46
CA GLU A 278 -8.70 4.68 -6.98
C GLU A 278 -8.97 5.59 -5.78
N LEU A 279 -9.90 6.53 -5.95
CA LEU A 279 -10.50 7.34 -4.88
C LEU A 279 -11.82 6.70 -4.44
#